data_AF-A0A963XBI8-F1
#
_entry.id   AF-A0A963XBI8-F1
#
_cell.length_a   1.000
_cell.length_b   1.000
_cell.length_c   1.000
_cell.angle_alpha   90.00
_cell.angle_beta   90.00
_cell.angle_gamma   90.00
#
_symmetry.space_group_name_H-M   'P 1'
#
loop_
_entity.id
_entity.type
_entity.pdbx_description
1 polymer ?
#
loop_
_entity_poly.entity_id
_entity_poly.type
_entity_poly.pdbx_seq_one_letter_code
_entity_poly.pdbx_strand_id
1 'polypeptide(L)'
;STGGFTDVLLARGAAKIYAVDVGYGQLAQKLRDDPRVVVLERTNARALTAGEIPELADLVVCDASFIGLRTVLPAAMTLTKPKALLIALIKPQFEVGKGRVGRKGVVRDPALHAEVCETIALWLGAQPGWAVRGTTPSPITGPEGNVEFLICAEKA
;
A
#
# COMPACT_ATOMS: atom_id res chain seq x y z
N SER A 1 4.98 -3.66 10.13
CA SER A 1 4.92 -2.24 10.50
C SER A 1 4.30 -2.09 11.89
N THR A 2 4.56 -0.98 12.58
CA THR A 2 4.00 -0.69 13.92
C THR A 2 2.51 -0.33 13.93
N GLY A 3 1.92 -0.09 12.75
CA GLY A 3 0.48 0.10 12.58
C GLY A 3 0.00 1.52 12.36
N GLY A 4 0.85 2.44 11.89
CA GLY A 4 0.47 3.85 11.71
C GLY A 4 -0.77 4.05 10.82
N PHE A 5 -0.91 3.29 9.73
CA PHE A 5 -2.10 3.37 8.88
C PHE A 5 -3.35 2.85 9.59
N THR A 6 -3.23 1.75 10.34
CA THR A 6 -4.31 1.23 11.18
C THR A 6 -4.78 2.26 12.21
N ASP A 7 -3.84 2.90 12.92
CA ASP A 7 -4.16 3.93 13.92
C ASP A 7 -4.91 5.11 13.30
N VAL A 8 -4.43 5.60 12.15
CA VAL A 8 -5.07 6.68 11.39
C VAL A 8 -6.50 6.30 10.95
N LEU A 9 -6.71 5.07 10.48
CA LEU A 9 -8.02 4.58 10.07
C LEU A 9 -8.99 4.44 11.25
N LEU A 10 -8.52 3.90 12.39
CA LEU A 10 -9.33 3.81 13.61
C LEU A 10 -9.74 5.18 14.13
N ALA A 11 -8.81 6.14 14.14
CA ALA A 11 -9.07 7.52 14.55
C ALA A 11 -10.09 8.22 13.64
N ARG A 12 -10.19 7.80 12.37
CA ARG A 12 -11.18 8.28 11.41
C ARG A 12 -12.47 7.45 11.36
N GLY A 13 -12.66 6.54 12.33
CA GLY A 13 -13.93 5.84 12.50
C GLY A 13 -14.09 4.61 11.61
N ALA A 14 -13.01 3.99 11.12
CA ALA A 14 -13.10 2.70 10.45
C ALA A 14 -13.81 1.67 11.36
N ALA A 15 -14.84 1.03 10.82
CA ALA A 15 -15.64 0.04 11.54
C ALA A 15 -14.91 -1.30 11.71
N LYS A 16 -14.07 -1.67 10.73
CA LYS A 16 -13.25 -2.88 10.73
C LYS A 16 -11.99 -2.66 9.91
N ILE A 17 -10.87 -3.25 10.36
CA ILE A 17 -9.58 -3.18 9.66
C ILE A 17 -8.97 -4.58 9.64
N TYR A 18 -8.58 -5.07 8.46
CA TYR A 18 -7.73 -6.23 8.32
C TYR A 18 -6.27 -5.76 8.20
N ALA A 19 -5.50 -5.91 9.28
CA ALA A 19 -4.10 -5.50 9.34
C ALA A 19 -3.21 -6.66 8.87
N VAL A 20 -2.79 -6.59 7.60
CA VAL A 20 -1.98 -7.64 6.95
C VAL A 20 -0.49 -7.32 7.03
N ASP A 21 0.31 -8.25 7.54
CA ASP A 21 1.76 -8.13 7.56
C ASP A 21 2.45 -9.49 7.36
N VAL A 22 3.60 -9.49 6.69
CA VAL A 22 4.45 -10.68 6.55
C VAL A 22 5.29 -10.93 7.80
N GLY A 23 5.52 -9.90 8.61
CA GLY A 23 6.18 -9.99 9.89
C GLY A 23 5.29 -10.60 10.99
N TYR A 24 5.85 -10.66 12.19
CA TYR A 24 5.17 -11.15 13.39
C TYR A 24 5.49 -10.24 14.58
N GLY A 25 4.49 -9.94 15.42
CA GLY A 25 4.63 -9.14 16.63
C GLY A 25 4.99 -7.68 16.38
N GLN A 26 4.78 -7.16 15.17
CA GLN A 26 5.20 -5.79 14.82
C GLN A 26 4.12 -4.76 15.16
N LEU A 27 2.84 -5.14 15.08
CA LEU A 27 1.74 -4.23 15.37
C LEU A 27 1.72 -3.86 16.85
N ALA A 28 1.61 -2.56 17.14
CA ALA A 28 1.55 -2.06 18.52
C ALA A 28 0.40 -2.70 19.31
N GLN A 29 0.65 -3.07 20.57
CA GLN A 29 -0.28 -3.83 21.41
C GLN A 29 -1.67 -3.17 21.49
N LYS A 30 -1.72 -1.84 21.66
CA LYS A 30 -2.97 -1.06 21.67
C LYS A 30 -3.84 -1.29 20.43
N LEU A 31 -3.22 -1.40 19.24
CA LEU A 31 -3.94 -1.60 17.98
C LEU A 31 -4.36 -3.06 17.82
N ARG A 32 -3.55 -3.99 18.31
CA ARG A 32 -3.86 -5.42 18.31
C ARG A 32 -5.08 -5.74 19.18
N ASP A 33 -5.21 -5.05 20.32
CA ASP A 33 -6.28 -5.28 21.28
C ASP A 33 -7.57 -4.53 20.91
N ASP A 34 -7.57 -3.67 19.88
CA ASP A 34 -8.79 -3.00 19.42
C ASP A 34 -9.71 -4.02 18.72
N PRO A 35 -10.97 -4.20 19.17
CA PRO A 35 -11.87 -5.22 18.64
C PRO A 35 -12.25 -5.01 17.16
N ARG A 36 -11.98 -3.83 16.60
CA ARG A 36 -12.20 -3.54 15.18
C ARG A 36 -11.05 -4.01 14.30
N VAL A 37 -9.93 -4.43 14.87
CA VAL A 37 -8.73 -4.85 14.14
C VAL A 37 -8.62 -6.36 14.10
N VAL A 38 -8.62 -6.92 12.90
CA VAL A 38 -8.27 -8.32 12.63
C VAL A 38 -6.83 -8.37 12.19
N VAL A 39 -5.97 -8.98 13.00
CA VAL A 39 -4.53 -9.08 12.72
C VAL A 39 -4.24 -10.32 11.88
N LEU A 40 -3.67 -10.11 10.70
CA LEU A 40 -3.25 -11.15 9.76
C LEU A 40 -1.72 -11.09 9.60
N GLU A 41 -1.02 -11.64 10.59
CA GLU A 41 0.45 -11.72 10.63
C GLU A 41 0.96 -13.00 9.96
N ARG A 42 2.22 -12.95 9.48
CA ARG A 42 2.81 -14.00 8.65
C ARG A 42 1.98 -14.29 7.39
N THR A 43 1.20 -13.31 6.93
CA THR A 43 0.32 -13.42 5.78
C THR A 43 0.92 -12.66 4.61
N ASN A 44 1.10 -13.36 3.48
CA ASN A 44 1.57 -12.72 2.26
C ASN A 44 0.42 -12.01 1.56
N ALA A 45 0.49 -10.68 1.45
CA ALA A 45 -0.54 -9.88 0.80
C ALA A 45 -0.87 -10.33 -0.64
N ARG A 46 0.09 -10.94 -1.36
CA ARG A 46 -0.10 -11.48 -2.72
C ARG A 46 -1.03 -12.69 -2.78
N ALA A 47 -1.21 -13.37 -1.66
CA ALA A 47 -1.98 -14.60 -1.54
C ALA A 47 -3.27 -14.40 -0.73
N LEU A 48 -3.67 -13.15 -0.49
CA LEU A 48 -4.92 -12.86 0.20
C LEU A 48 -6.10 -13.39 -0.60
N THR A 49 -7.03 -14.03 0.11
CA THR A 49 -8.28 -14.53 -0.44
C THR A 49 -9.45 -14.12 0.44
N ALA A 50 -10.66 -14.50 0.02
CA ALA A 50 -11.85 -14.36 0.84
C ALA A 50 -11.83 -15.23 2.11
N GLY A 51 -10.90 -16.19 2.21
CA GLY A 51 -10.68 -16.96 3.43
C GLY A 51 -10.11 -16.11 4.57
N GLU A 52 -9.13 -15.26 4.27
CA GLU A 52 -8.54 -14.33 5.26
C GLU A 52 -9.38 -13.06 5.44
N ILE A 53 -9.96 -12.56 4.34
CA ILE A 53 -10.73 -11.31 4.31
C ILE A 53 -12.13 -11.65 3.75
N PRO A 54 -13.05 -12.15 4.60
CA PRO A 54 -14.38 -12.58 4.15
C PRO A 54 -15.31 -11.42 3.78
N GLU A 55 -14.99 -10.21 4.23
CA GLU A 55 -15.77 -9.00 3.95
C GLU A 55 -15.01 -8.10 2.98
N LEU A 56 -15.63 -7.76 1.85
CA LEU A 56 -15.04 -6.85 0.88
C LEU A 56 -14.78 -5.47 1.50
N ALA A 57 -13.60 -4.90 1.22
CA ALA A 57 -13.17 -3.62 1.76
C ALA A 57 -13.72 -2.43 0.95
N ASP A 58 -14.04 -1.35 1.66
CA ASP A 58 -14.35 -0.03 1.09
C ASP A 58 -13.06 0.79 0.81
N LEU A 59 -11.94 0.43 1.45
CA LEU A 59 -10.66 1.12 1.32
C LEU A 59 -9.50 0.14 1.46
N VAL A 60 -8.55 0.22 0.53
CA VAL A 60 -7.24 -0.44 0.64
C VAL A 60 -6.17 0.63 0.86
N VAL A 61 -5.37 0.47 1.92
CA VAL A 61 -4.17 1.27 2.13
C VAL A 61 -2.93 0.38 2.08
N CYS A 62 -1.90 0.79 1.35
CA CYS A 62 -0.70 -0.04 1.16
C CYS A 62 0.58 0.75 1.39
N ASP A 63 1.37 0.30 2.37
CA ASP A 63 2.74 0.70 2.60
C ASP A 63 3.59 -0.57 2.69
N ALA A 64 4.14 -1.00 1.55
CA ALA A 64 4.95 -2.21 1.44
C ALA A 64 6.40 -1.87 1.10
N SER A 65 7.32 -2.67 1.63
CA SER A 65 8.76 -2.55 1.37
C SER A 65 9.28 -3.81 0.70
N PHE A 66 10.34 -3.68 -0.10
CA PHE A 66 11.00 -4.79 -0.81
C PHE A 66 10.13 -5.51 -1.86
N ILE A 67 9.01 -4.91 -2.25
CA ILE A 67 8.08 -5.40 -3.26
C ILE A 67 7.45 -4.22 -4.00
N GLY A 68 7.24 -4.39 -5.31
CA GLY A 68 6.53 -3.39 -6.12
C GLY A 68 5.01 -3.51 -6.00
N LEU A 69 4.32 -2.39 -6.20
CA LEU A 69 2.86 -2.25 -6.12
C LEU A 69 2.14 -3.17 -7.12
N ARG A 70 2.69 -3.31 -8.32
CA ARG A 70 2.17 -4.20 -9.37
C ARG A 70 2.10 -5.67 -8.95
N THR A 71 2.92 -6.06 -7.97
CA THR A 71 2.97 -7.42 -7.45
C THR A 71 2.13 -7.57 -6.19
N VAL A 72 2.14 -6.58 -5.28
CA VAL A 72 1.48 -6.72 -3.96
C VAL A 72 -0.01 -6.38 -3.97
N LEU A 73 -0.44 -5.44 -4.81
CA LEU A 73 -1.82 -4.93 -4.81
C LEU A 73 -2.88 -5.86 -5.41
N PRO A 74 -2.62 -6.67 -6.48
CA PRO A 74 -3.69 -7.35 -7.20
C PRO A 74 -4.65 -8.17 -6.34
N ALA A 75 -4.13 -8.96 -5.39
CA ALA A 75 -4.97 -9.78 -4.51
C ALA A 75 -5.85 -8.93 -3.57
N ALA A 76 -5.32 -7.83 -3.02
CA ALA A 76 -6.13 -6.92 -2.20
C ALA A 76 -7.19 -6.19 -3.03
N MET A 77 -6.88 -5.85 -4.29
CA MET A 77 -7.81 -5.15 -5.19
C MET A 77 -9.03 -6.00 -5.57
N THR A 78 -8.91 -7.33 -5.61
CA THR A 78 -10.09 -8.20 -5.87
C THR A 78 -11.03 -8.26 -4.66
N LEU A 79 -10.51 -8.00 -3.46
CA LEU A 79 -11.24 -8.04 -2.18
C LEU A 79 -11.88 -6.69 -1.82
N THR A 80 -12.35 -5.95 -2.83
CA THR A 80 -12.94 -4.61 -2.67
C THR A 80 -14.34 -4.52 -3.24
N LYS A 81 -15.19 -3.70 -2.59
CA LYS A 81 -16.53 -3.35 -3.09
C LYS A 81 -16.44 -2.40 -4.29
N PRO A 82 -17.52 -2.25 -5.09
CA PRO A 82 -17.67 -1.10 -5.97
C PRO A 82 -17.50 0.21 -5.18
N LYS A 83 -16.97 1.26 -5.82
CA LYS A 83 -16.66 2.56 -5.19
C LYS A 83 -15.58 2.52 -4.10
N ALA A 84 -14.87 1.40 -3.96
CA ALA A 84 -13.77 1.32 -3.02
C ALA A 84 -12.61 2.24 -3.42
N LEU A 85 -11.94 2.80 -2.43
CA LEU A 85 -10.73 3.60 -2.62
C LEU A 85 -9.48 2.75 -2.43
N LEU A 86 -8.41 3.12 -3.12
CA LEU A 86 -7.07 2.58 -2.91
C LEU A 86 -6.10 3.75 -2.74
N ILE A 87 -5.34 3.72 -1.66
CA ILE A 87 -4.23 4.66 -1.40
C ILE A 87 -2.97 3.84 -1.19
N ALA A 88 -1.99 3.98 -2.06
CA ALA A 88 -0.74 3.23 -1.96
C ALA A 88 0.48 4.15 -1.96
N LEU A 89 1.52 3.73 -1.26
CA LEU A 89 2.80 4.40 -1.23
C LEU A 89 3.69 3.83 -2.33
N ILE A 90 3.99 4.65 -3.34
CA ILE A 90 4.98 4.40 -4.37
C ILE A 90 6.36 4.68 -3.77
N LYS A 91 7.19 3.64 -3.72
CA LYS A 91 8.56 3.71 -3.25
C LYS A 91 9.51 3.46 -4.41
N PRO A 92 10.05 4.52 -5.06
CA PRO A 92 10.84 4.36 -6.28
C PRO A 92 11.94 3.31 -6.17
N GLN A 93 12.62 3.19 -5.03
CA GLN A 93 13.66 2.20 -4.77
C GLN A 93 13.24 0.73 -4.90
N PHE A 94 11.94 0.43 -4.84
CA PHE A 94 11.38 -0.91 -5.04
C PHE A 94 10.68 -1.10 -6.39
N GLU A 95 10.56 -0.02 -7.17
CA GLU A 95 9.88 -0.01 -8.47
C GLU A 95 10.86 0.14 -9.64
N VAL A 96 11.94 0.91 -9.44
CA VAL A 96 13.00 1.03 -10.44
C VAL A 96 13.71 -0.31 -10.56
N GLY A 97 13.81 -0.82 -11.79
CA GLY A 97 14.48 -2.09 -12.07
C GLY A 97 15.93 -2.15 -11.58
N LYS A 98 16.50 -3.35 -11.56
CA LYS A 98 17.89 -3.59 -11.12
C LYS A 98 18.87 -2.66 -11.86
N GLY A 99 19.81 -2.08 -11.12
CA GLY A 99 20.85 -1.19 -11.67
C GLY A 99 20.50 0.29 -11.73
N ARG A 100 19.26 0.67 -11.40
CA ARG A 100 18.79 2.08 -11.40
C ARG A 100 18.67 2.69 -10.00
N VAL A 101 19.04 1.93 -8.97
CA VAL A 101 19.07 2.39 -7.59
C VAL A 101 20.47 2.91 -7.26
N GLY A 102 20.55 4.13 -6.74
CA GLY A 102 21.82 4.78 -6.39
C GLY A 102 22.49 4.18 -5.14
N ARG A 103 23.58 4.82 -4.70
CA ARG A 103 24.28 4.45 -3.45
C ARG A 103 23.30 4.43 -2.28
N LYS A 104 23.49 3.47 -1.36
CA LYS A 104 22.64 3.25 -0.17
C LYS A 104 21.17 2.93 -0.47
N GLY A 105 20.83 2.50 -1.68
CA GLY A 105 19.44 2.16 -1.99
C GLY A 105 18.55 3.38 -2.27
N VAL A 106 19.13 4.54 -2.58
CA VAL A 106 18.39 5.79 -2.75
C VAL A 106 18.24 6.15 -4.23
N VAL A 107 17.01 6.40 -4.64
CA VAL A 107 16.69 6.98 -5.96
C VAL A 107 16.59 8.49 -5.79
N ARG A 108 17.54 9.23 -6.37
CA ARG A 108 17.59 10.71 -6.27
C ARG A 108 17.20 11.43 -7.55
N ASP A 109 17.21 10.72 -8.68
CA ASP A 109 16.93 11.29 -9.97
C ASP A 109 15.42 11.60 -10.10
N PRO A 110 15.02 12.88 -10.23
CA PRO A 110 13.62 13.25 -10.39
C PRO A 110 12.97 12.66 -11.64
N ALA A 111 13.74 12.39 -12.70
CA ALA A 111 13.22 11.74 -13.90
C ALA A 111 12.79 10.29 -13.60
N LEU A 112 13.57 9.57 -12.78
CA LEU A 112 13.20 8.22 -12.32
C LEU A 112 11.97 8.26 -11.42
N HIS A 113 11.81 9.28 -10.58
CA HIS A 113 10.61 9.45 -9.76
C HIS A 113 9.37 9.63 -10.63
N ALA A 114 9.43 10.53 -11.60
CA ALA A 114 8.33 10.79 -12.53
C ALA A 114 7.96 9.53 -13.33
N GLU A 115 8.97 8.84 -13.89
CA GLU A 115 8.79 7.60 -14.65
C GLU A 115 8.11 6.50 -13.82
N VAL A 116 8.53 6.30 -12.57
CA VAL A 116 7.90 5.32 -11.69
C VAL A 116 6.45 5.70 -11.40
N CYS A 117 6.19 6.95 -11.05
CA CYS A 117 4.83 7.42 -10.77
C CYS A 117 3.91 7.23 -11.97
N GLU A 118 4.37 7.59 -13.16
CA GLU A 118 3.63 7.39 -14.41
C GLU A 118 3.40 5.90 -14.70
N THR A 119 4.45 5.07 -14.56
CA THR A 119 4.37 3.62 -14.78
C THR A 119 3.32 2.97 -13.88
N ILE A 120 3.31 3.32 -12.59
CA ILE A 120 2.34 2.80 -11.62
C ILE A 120 0.94 3.33 -11.90
N ALA A 121 0.79 4.61 -12.22
CA ALA A 121 -0.50 5.19 -12.55
C ALA A 121 -1.12 4.54 -13.80
N LEU A 122 -0.34 4.36 -14.87
CA LEU A 122 -0.78 3.68 -16.08
C LEU A 122 -1.18 2.23 -15.81
N TRP A 123 -0.37 1.49 -15.07
CA TRP A 123 -0.70 0.11 -14.69
C TRP A 123 -1.99 0.05 -13.85
N LEU A 124 -2.14 0.94 -12.87
CA LEU A 124 -3.29 0.95 -11.96
C LEU A 124 -4.57 1.34 -12.70
N GLY A 125 -4.50 2.33 -13.59
CA GLY A 125 -5.62 2.75 -14.45
C GLY A 125 -6.00 1.72 -15.52
N ALA A 126 -5.10 0.80 -15.85
CA ALA A 126 -5.40 -0.33 -16.72
C ALA A 126 -6.05 -1.51 -15.97
N GLN A 127 -6.14 -1.47 -14.63
CA GLN A 127 -6.78 -2.55 -13.88
C GLN A 127 -8.31 -2.49 -14.04
N PRO A 128 -8.99 -3.65 -14.17
CA PRO A 128 -10.43 -3.68 -14.40
C PRO A 128 -11.22 -2.92 -13.34
N GLY A 129 -11.96 -1.91 -13.79
CA GLY A 129 -12.82 -1.09 -12.94
C GLY A 129 -12.07 -0.09 -12.06
N TRP A 130 -10.77 0.16 -12.22
CA TRP A 130 -10.04 1.14 -11.42
C TRP A 130 -9.73 2.41 -12.22
N ALA A 131 -9.93 3.56 -11.58
CA ALA A 131 -9.58 4.86 -12.14
C ALA A 131 -8.63 5.61 -11.19
N VAL A 132 -7.48 6.03 -11.69
CA VAL A 132 -6.52 6.83 -10.91
C VAL A 132 -7.10 8.23 -10.69
N ARG A 133 -7.06 8.69 -9.43
CA ARG A 133 -7.49 10.03 -9.02
C ARG A 133 -6.33 11.01 -8.99
N GLY A 134 -5.10 10.53 -8.77
CA GLY A 134 -3.90 11.34 -8.86
C GLY A 134 -2.76 10.79 -8.01
N THR A 135 -1.62 11.47 -8.10
CA THR A 135 -0.43 11.22 -7.28
C THR A 135 0.00 12.50 -6.56
N THR A 136 0.66 12.35 -5.42
CA THR A 136 1.25 13.48 -4.67
C THR A 136 2.49 13.00 -3.90
N PRO A 137 3.51 13.85 -3.66
CA PRO A 137 4.62 13.47 -2.79
C PRO A 137 4.15 13.11 -1.38
N SER A 138 4.77 12.10 -0.78
CA SER A 138 4.65 11.84 0.65
C SER A 138 5.20 13.03 1.44
N PRO A 139 4.56 13.45 2.54
CA PRO A 139 5.06 14.55 3.38
C PRO A 139 6.34 14.19 4.14
N ILE A 140 6.70 12.90 4.18
CA ILE A 140 7.89 12.38 4.82
C ILE A 140 8.70 11.52 3.85
N THR A 141 10.01 11.52 4.00
CA THR A 141 10.92 10.64 3.26
C THR A 141 11.04 9.28 3.96
N GLY A 142 11.36 8.25 3.19
CA GLY A 142 11.72 6.94 3.73
C GLY A 142 12.99 7.00 4.59
N PRO A 143 13.31 5.94 5.37
CA PRO A 143 14.40 5.96 6.36
C PRO A 143 15.78 6.33 5.81
N GLU A 144 16.07 5.92 4.57
CA GLU A 144 17.34 6.21 3.86
C GLU A 144 17.30 7.53 3.08
N GLY A 145 16.23 8.32 3.21
CA GLY A 145 16.03 9.59 2.51
C GLY A 145 15.44 9.44 1.10
N ASN A 146 14.81 8.30 0.79
CA ASN A 146 14.05 8.16 -0.47
C ASN A 146 12.83 9.07 -0.44
N VAL A 147 12.62 9.82 -1.52
CA VAL A 147 11.35 10.51 -1.78
C VAL A 147 10.34 9.45 -2.19
N GLU A 148 9.20 9.43 -1.52
CA GLU A 148 8.10 8.49 -1.76
C GLU A 148 6.86 9.28 -2.19
N PHE A 149 5.92 8.62 -2.86
CA PHE A 149 4.74 9.26 -3.41
C PHE A 149 3.49 8.49 -3.01
N LEU A 150 2.38 9.18 -2.80
CA LEU A 150 1.07 8.57 -2.64
C LEU A 150 0.37 8.55 -3.99
N ILE A 151 -0.28 7.43 -4.31
CA ILE A 151 -1.23 7.31 -5.42
C ILE A 151 -2.61 6.98 -4.87
N CYS A 152 -3.64 7.63 -5.43
CA CYS A 152 -5.04 7.36 -5.13
C CYS A 152 -5.75 6.83 -6.37
N ALA A 153 -6.57 5.80 -6.21
CA ALA A 153 -7.49 5.32 -7.23
C ALA A 153 -8.84 4.94 -6.61
N GLU A 154 -9.87 4.89 -7.44
CA GLU A 154 -11.22 4.50 -7.06
C GLU A 154 -11.73 3.41 -7.99
N LYS A 155 -12.42 2.42 -7.42
CA LYS A 155 -13.09 1.37 -8.16
C LYS A 155 -14.47 1.85 -8.63
N ALA A 156 -14.82 1.61 -9.88
CA ALA A 156 -16.14 1.91 -10.45
C ALA A 156 -17.28 1.16 -9.73
#